data_AF-A0A957X5K7-F1
#
_entry.id   AF-A0A957X5K7-F1
#
_cell.length_a   1.000
_cell.length_b   1.000
_cell.length_c   1.000
_cell.angle_alpha   90.00
_cell.angle_beta   90.00
_cell.angle_gamma   90.00
#
_symmetry.space_group_name_H-M   'P 1'
#
loop_
_entity.id
_entity.type
_entity.pdbx_description
1 polymer ?
#
loop_
_entity_poly.entity_id
_entity_poly.type
_entity_poly.pdbx_seq_one_letter_code
_entity_poly.pdbx_strand_id
1 'polypeptide(L)'
;MTLQQQHNLVTALPLQEEADFWRVRGLLVATYAITSLGFNWDVRRWDGKRFHHATDDWLERTVGRVQLWETVDGQLIGVVNPEGAGDAHLQLHPDFRTIEPAMVAWAEEQLAAPNGEGERQLEIFVFEYDKPRQQLLQER
;
A
#
# COMPACT_ATOMS: atom_id res chain seq x y z
N MET A 1 13.78 22.16 -6.50
CA MET A 1 13.46 21.01 -7.38
C MET A 1 11.99 21.09 -7.74
N THR A 2 11.65 20.90 -9.01
CA THR A 2 10.27 20.98 -9.52
C THR A 2 9.58 19.61 -9.44
N LEU A 3 8.27 19.61 -9.16
CA LEU A 3 7.39 18.44 -9.00
C LEU A 3 7.47 17.39 -10.15
N GLN A 4 7.87 17.79 -11.35
CA GLN A 4 8.07 16.88 -12.48
C GLN A 4 9.30 15.96 -12.35
N GLN A 5 10.29 16.30 -11.51
CA GLN A 5 11.48 15.46 -11.32
C GLN A 5 11.25 14.30 -10.33
N GLN A 6 10.17 14.31 -9.54
CA GLN A 6 9.91 13.25 -8.56
C GLN A 6 9.40 11.94 -9.19
N HIS A 7 8.75 11.98 -10.36
CA HIS A 7 8.18 10.80 -11.01
C HIS A 7 9.22 9.83 -11.63
N ASN A 8 10.45 10.30 -11.92
CA ASN A 8 11.53 9.46 -12.44
C ASN A 8 12.44 8.87 -11.34
N LEU A 9 12.07 9.03 -10.07
CA LEU A 9 12.92 8.66 -8.94
C LEU A 9 12.33 7.54 -8.08
N VAL A 10 11.30 6.84 -8.55
CA VAL A 10 10.62 5.79 -7.78
C VAL A 10 10.60 4.48 -8.56
N THR A 11 10.97 3.39 -7.91
CA THR A 11 10.91 2.03 -8.44
C THR A 11 9.85 1.24 -7.69
N ALA A 12 9.06 0.45 -8.43
CA ALA A 12 8.06 -0.45 -7.87
C ALA A 12 8.62 -1.88 -7.83
N LEU A 13 8.61 -2.51 -6.65
CA LEU A 13 9.11 -3.87 -6.44
C LEU A 13 8.07 -4.69 -5.67
N PRO A 14 7.82 -5.97 -6.01
CA PRO A 14 6.97 -6.82 -5.18
C PRO A 14 7.69 -7.12 -3.85
N LEU A 15 6.93 -7.39 -2.79
CA LEU A 15 7.48 -7.97 -1.56
C LEU A 15 7.94 -9.40 -1.86
N GLN A 16 9.20 -9.72 -1.55
CA GLN A 16 9.79 -11.03 -1.86
C GLN A 16 10.40 -11.74 -0.66
N GLU A 17 10.86 -11.01 0.36
CA GLU A 17 11.62 -11.60 1.45
C GLU A 17 11.25 -11.06 2.84
N GLU A 18 11.82 -11.66 3.88
CA GLU A 18 11.56 -11.26 5.27
C GLU A 18 12.08 -9.84 5.56
N ALA A 19 13.15 -9.40 4.90
CA ALA A 19 13.65 -8.03 5.05
C ALA A 19 12.58 -7.00 4.66
N ASP A 20 11.77 -7.27 3.63
CA ASP A 20 10.70 -6.37 3.18
C ASP A 20 9.61 -6.19 4.24
N PHE A 21 9.29 -7.23 5.02
CA PHE A 21 8.37 -7.10 6.15
C PHE A 21 8.85 -6.01 7.13
N TRP A 22 10.13 -6.01 7.46
CA TRP A 22 10.73 -5.03 8.36
C TRP A 22 10.82 -3.64 7.74
N ARG A 23 11.05 -3.54 6.42
CA ARG A 23 11.02 -2.26 5.69
C ARG A 23 9.64 -1.62 5.74
N VAL A 24 8.59 -2.39 5.45
CA VAL A 24 7.19 -1.92 5.56
C VAL A 24 6.89 -1.49 6.99
N ARG A 25 7.24 -2.31 7.98
CA ARG A 25 7.08 -1.97 9.40
C ARG A 25 7.77 -0.64 9.75
N GLY A 26 8.98 -0.41 9.22
CA GLY A 26 9.73 0.83 9.37
C GLY A 26 9.01 2.04 8.80
N LEU A 27 8.41 1.93 7.60
CA LEU A 27 7.58 2.98 7.00
C LEU A 27 6.38 3.32 7.89
N LEU A 28 5.66 2.30 8.41
CA LEU A 28 4.50 2.51 9.29
C LEU A 28 4.90 3.25 10.59
N VAL A 29 6.02 2.85 11.20
CA VAL A 29 6.54 3.52 12.41
C VAL A 29 6.95 4.97 12.10
N ALA A 30 7.69 5.20 11.01
CA ALA A 30 8.18 6.52 10.64
C ALA A 30 7.05 7.52 10.34
N THR A 31 5.94 7.02 9.79
CA THR A 31 4.79 7.85 9.39
C THR A 31 3.73 8.03 10.47
N TYR A 32 3.74 7.20 11.52
CA TYR A 32 2.72 7.21 12.57
C TYR A 32 2.51 8.59 13.22
N ALA A 33 3.59 9.30 13.56
CA ALA A 33 3.50 10.58 14.26
C ALA A 33 3.15 11.77 13.35
N ILE A 34 3.27 11.60 12.03
CA ILE A 34 3.12 12.67 11.02
C ILE A 34 1.90 12.46 10.12
N THR A 35 1.06 11.46 10.42
CA THR A 35 -0.15 11.16 9.66
C THR A 35 -1.37 11.09 10.57
N SER A 36 -2.53 11.43 10.01
CA SER A 36 -3.81 11.32 10.73
C SER A 36 -4.23 9.86 10.90
N LEU A 37 -5.15 9.63 11.84
CA LEU A 37 -5.69 8.29 12.14
C LEU A 37 -6.14 7.57 10.86
N GLY A 38 -5.57 6.40 10.62
CA GLY A 38 -5.98 5.51 9.53
C GLY A 38 -5.48 5.94 8.14
N PHE A 39 -4.56 6.89 8.06
CA PHE A 39 -3.86 7.20 6.81
C PHE A 39 -3.03 6.00 6.33
N ASN A 40 -2.28 5.41 7.26
CA ASN A 40 -1.58 4.14 7.12
C ASN A 40 -2.14 3.14 8.14
N TRP A 41 -1.86 1.86 7.94
CA TRP A 41 -2.10 0.86 8.98
C TRP A 41 -1.30 1.16 10.24
N ASP A 42 -1.91 0.92 11.39
CA ASP A 42 -1.17 0.82 12.65
C ASP A 42 -0.18 -0.36 12.54
N VAL A 43 1.02 -0.17 13.09
CA VAL A 43 2.09 -1.19 13.08
C VAL A 43 1.61 -2.53 13.65
N ARG A 44 0.69 -2.53 14.62
CA ARG A 44 0.12 -3.74 15.23
C ARG A 44 -0.75 -4.52 14.26
N ARG A 45 -1.39 -3.86 13.28
CA ARG A 45 -2.17 -4.56 12.24
C ARG A 45 -1.24 -5.27 11.26
N TRP A 46 -0.11 -4.64 10.91
CA TRP A 46 0.92 -5.27 10.10
C TRP A 46 1.60 -6.44 10.82
N ASP A 47 2.02 -6.24 12.07
CA ASP A 47 2.57 -7.30 12.93
C ASP A 47 1.55 -8.45 13.10
N GLY A 48 0.27 -8.11 13.29
CA GLY A 48 -0.86 -9.04 13.30
C GLY A 48 -0.94 -9.90 12.04
N LYS A 49 -0.91 -9.26 10.87
CA LYS A 49 -0.98 -9.95 9.58
C LYS A 49 0.15 -10.97 9.38
N ARG A 50 1.35 -10.67 9.90
CA ARG A 50 2.55 -11.50 9.79
C ARG A 50 2.66 -12.61 10.84
N PHE A 51 2.36 -12.32 12.11
CA PHE A 51 2.67 -13.23 13.23
C PHE A 51 1.44 -13.90 13.85
N HIS A 52 0.23 -13.44 13.53
CA HIS A 52 -1.02 -13.92 14.13
C HIS A 52 -1.96 -14.57 13.11
N HIS A 53 -1.44 -14.99 11.96
CA HIS A 53 -2.20 -15.83 11.04
C HIS A 53 -2.23 -17.29 11.53
N ALA A 54 -3.25 -18.04 11.12
CA ALA A 54 -3.42 -19.45 11.53
C ALA A 54 -2.32 -20.37 10.98
N THR A 55 -1.66 -19.95 9.91
CA THR A 55 -0.58 -20.67 9.20
C THR A 55 0.68 -19.79 9.11
N ASP A 56 1.85 -20.43 9.12
CA ASP A 56 3.16 -19.78 8.97
C ASP A 56 3.60 -19.77 7.49
N ASP A 57 2.80 -19.11 6.66
CA ASP A 57 2.87 -19.08 5.19
C ASP A 57 3.00 -17.64 4.65
N TRP A 58 3.71 -16.79 5.40
CA TRP A 58 3.81 -15.36 5.13
C TRP A 58 4.12 -15.03 3.66
N LEU A 59 5.22 -15.57 3.13
CA LEU A 59 5.67 -15.27 1.78
C LEU A 59 4.66 -15.73 0.73
N GLU A 60 4.08 -16.92 0.89
CA GLU A 60 3.06 -17.44 -0.03
C GLU A 60 1.82 -16.54 -0.09
N ARG A 61 1.44 -15.96 1.06
CA ARG A 61 0.28 -15.05 1.14
C ARG A 61 0.57 -13.63 0.63
N THR A 62 1.83 -13.22 0.55
CA THR A 62 2.21 -11.85 0.17
C THR A 62 2.82 -11.73 -1.22
N VAL A 63 3.48 -12.76 -1.73
CA VAL A 63 4.12 -12.74 -3.06
C VAL A 63 3.05 -12.48 -4.13
N GLY A 64 3.33 -11.50 -5.00
CA GLY A 64 2.39 -11.04 -6.04
C GLY A 64 1.17 -10.27 -5.52
N ARG A 65 1.04 -10.10 -4.19
CA ARG A 65 -0.09 -9.43 -3.54
C ARG A 65 0.31 -8.20 -2.73
N VAL A 66 1.59 -8.01 -2.47
CA VAL A 66 2.12 -6.83 -1.80
C VAL A 66 3.16 -6.17 -2.69
N GLN A 67 3.01 -4.88 -2.93
CA GLN A 67 3.88 -4.09 -3.78
C GLN A 67 4.47 -2.93 -2.98
N LEU A 68 5.75 -2.69 -3.19
CA LEU A 68 6.56 -1.66 -2.57
C LEU A 68 6.90 -0.59 -3.61
N TRP A 69 6.99 0.66 -3.15
CA TRP A 69 7.52 1.79 -3.90
C TRP A 69 8.66 2.40 -3.11
N GLU A 70 9.83 2.44 -3.71
CA GLU A 70 11.04 3.00 -3.11
C GLU A 70 11.64 4.08 -4.00
N THR A 71 12.30 5.03 -3.39
CA THR A 71 13.12 6.01 -4.11
C THR A 71 14.35 5.34 -4.72
N VAL A 72 15.00 6.00 -5.68
CA VAL A 72 16.25 5.49 -6.32
C VAL A 72 17.40 5.21 -5.34
N ASP A 73 17.41 5.87 -4.18
CA ASP A 73 18.36 5.65 -3.08
C ASP A 73 17.89 4.58 -2.08
N GLY A 74 16.80 3.87 -2.37
CA GLY A 74 16.33 2.69 -1.64
C GLY A 74 15.42 3.00 -0.44
N GLN A 75 15.00 4.25 -0.25
CA GLN A 75 14.05 4.60 0.80
C GLN A 75 12.66 4.09 0.42
N LEU A 76 12.09 3.21 1.25
CA LEU A 76 10.69 2.78 1.08
C LEU A 76 9.77 3.97 1.40
N ILE A 77 8.94 4.36 0.44
CA ILE A 77 8.02 5.51 0.54
C ILE A 77 6.55 5.12 0.38
N GLY A 78 6.27 3.92 -0.13
CA GLY A 78 4.91 3.43 -0.32
C GLY A 78 4.83 1.91 -0.34
N VAL A 79 3.66 1.40 0.01
CA VAL A 79 3.30 -0.01 -0.07
C VAL A 79 1.80 -0.14 -0.30
N VAL A 80 1.41 -1.14 -1.08
CA VAL A 80 0.03 -1.62 -1.13
C VAL A 80 0.00 -3.03 -0.58
N ASN A 81 -0.92 -3.29 0.34
CA ASN A 81 -1.24 -4.65 0.74
C ASN A 81 -2.76 -4.85 0.88
N PRO A 82 -3.27 -6.04 0.53
CA PRO A 82 -4.64 -6.42 0.84
C PRO A 82 -4.79 -6.82 2.31
N GLU A 83 -6.00 -6.94 2.82
CA GLU A 83 -6.31 -7.80 3.97
C GLU A 83 -6.86 -9.14 3.46
N GLY A 84 -7.76 -9.10 2.47
CA GLY A 84 -8.41 -10.24 1.84
C GLY A 84 -8.29 -10.26 0.31
N ALA A 85 -9.32 -10.77 -0.35
CA ALA A 85 -9.45 -10.71 -1.80
C ALA A 85 -10.36 -9.52 -2.15
N GLY A 86 -10.02 -8.75 -3.18
CA GLY A 86 -10.82 -7.60 -3.60
C GLY A 86 -10.66 -6.36 -2.74
N ASP A 87 -9.64 -6.28 -1.88
CA ASP A 87 -9.33 -5.07 -1.13
C ASP A 87 -7.87 -4.61 -1.34
N ALA A 88 -7.63 -3.33 -1.09
CA ALA A 88 -6.30 -2.77 -1.06
C ALA A 88 -6.19 -1.66 -0.02
N HIS A 89 -5.12 -1.73 0.77
CA HIS A 89 -4.72 -0.66 1.67
C HIS A 89 -3.45 -0.02 1.14
N LEU A 90 -3.49 1.29 0.90
CA LEU A 90 -2.33 2.08 0.54
C LEU A 90 -1.69 2.60 1.82
N GLN A 91 -0.41 2.33 2.02
CA GLN A 91 0.39 3.02 3.03
C GLN A 91 1.54 3.75 2.37
N LEU A 92 1.78 4.99 2.77
CA LEU A 92 2.83 5.80 2.17
C LEU A 92 3.31 6.91 3.10
N HIS A 93 4.43 7.50 2.76
CA HIS A 93 4.89 8.74 3.37
C HIS A 93 4.07 9.93 2.81
N PRO A 94 3.53 10.83 3.64
CA PRO A 94 2.60 11.88 3.19
C PRO A 94 3.21 12.88 2.20
N ASP A 95 4.54 13.04 2.19
CA ASP A 95 5.22 13.90 1.20
C ASP A 95 5.30 13.29 -0.21
N PHE A 96 4.95 12.02 -0.37
CA PHE A 96 5.09 11.28 -1.64
C PHE A 96 3.73 10.95 -2.28
N ARG A 97 2.66 11.65 -1.92
CA ARG A 97 1.30 11.36 -2.43
C ARG A 97 1.14 11.39 -3.95
N THR A 98 2.09 11.98 -4.67
CA THR A 98 2.13 11.93 -6.14
C THR A 98 2.22 10.50 -6.70
N ILE A 99 2.63 9.49 -5.92
CA ILE A 99 2.66 8.09 -6.38
C ILE A 99 1.33 7.35 -6.19
N GLU A 100 0.35 7.90 -5.47
CA GLU A 100 -0.93 7.22 -5.21
C GLU A 100 -1.66 6.75 -6.47
N PRO A 101 -1.71 7.50 -7.60
CA PRO A 101 -2.34 7.01 -8.82
C PRO A 101 -1.72 5.71 -9.35
N ALA A 102 -0.39 5.57 -9.25
CA ALA A 102 0.30 4.35 -9.66
C ALA A 102 0.02 3.19 -8.69
N MET A 103 -0.09 3.48 -7.38
CA MET A 103 -0.47 2.49 -6.37
C MET A 103 -1.88 1.96 -6.58
N VAL A 104 -2.85 2.84 -6.89
CA VAL A 104 -4.24 2.46 -7.20
C VAL A 104 -4.29 1.63 -8.48
N ALA A 105 -3.61 2.06 -9.55
CA ALA A 105 -3.58 1.31 -10.81
C ALA A 105 -3.02 -0.11 -10.64
N TRP A 106 -1.94 -0.26 -9.88
CA TRP A 106 -1.39 -1.57 -9.56
C TRP A 106 -2.39 -2.43 -8.76
N ALA A 107 -3.08 -1.83 -7.78
CA ALA A 107 -4.05 -2.55 -6.97
C ALA A 107 -5.25 -3.05 -7.79
N GLU A 108 -5.77 -2.24 -8.72
CA GLU A 108 -6.87 -2.64 -9.61
C GLU A 108 -6.47 -3.78 -10.57
N GLU A 109 -5.24 -3.75 -11.06
CA GLU A 109 -4.73 -4.80 -11.92
C GLU A 109 -4.57 -6.10 -11.14
N GLN A 110 -3.92 -6.06 -9.98
CA GLN A 110 -3.44 -7.25 -9.26
C GLN A 110 -4.40 -7.78 -8.18
N LEU A 111 -5.17 -6.91 -7.52
CA LEU A 111 -5.93 -7.26 -6.31
C LEU A 111 -7.45 -7.28 -6.51
N ALA A 112 -7.98 -6.70 -7.59
CA ALA A 112 -9.41 -6.72 -7.85
C ALA A 112 -9.92 -8.15 -8.06
N ALA A 113 -11.02 -8.48 -7.38
CA ALA A 113 -11.62 -9.80 -7.35
C ALA A 113 -13.10 -9.76 -7.77
N PRO A 114 -13.70 -10.88 -8.19
CA PRO A 114 -15.13 -10.92 -8.54
C PRO A 114 -16.02 -10.55 -7.34
N ASN A 115 -17.00 -9.68 -7.57
CA ASN A 115 -18.07 -9.39 -6.61
C ASN A 115 -19.18 -10.45 -6.68
N GLY A 116 -20.29 -10.23 -5.95
CA GLY A 116 -21.45 -11.15 -5.95
C GLY A 116 -22.13 -11.34 -7.32
N GLU A 117 -21.87 -10.45 -8.27
CA GLU A 117 -22.38 -10.46 -9.65
C GLU A 117 -21.33 -11.00 -10.66
N GLY A 118 -20.13 -11.32 -10.19
CA GLY A 118 -19.01 -11.82 -11.01
C GLY A 118 -18.17 -10.72 -11.67
N GLU A 119 -18.46 -9.45 -11.41
CA GLU A 119 -17.69 -8.32 -11.94
C GLU A 119 -16.42 -8.08 -11.13
N ARG A 120 -15.32 -7.67 -11.77
CA ARG A 120 -14.09 -7.33 -11.04
C ARG A 120 -14.31 -6.05 -10.22
N GLN A 121 -14.11 -6.16 -8.91
CA GLN A 121 -14.23 -5.07 -7.94
C GLN A 121 -13.00 -4.99 -7.04
N LEU A 122 -12.64 -3.77 -6.65
CA LEU A 122 -11.63 -3.48 -5.64
C LEU A 122 -12.18 -2.47 -4.63
N GLU A 123 -12.00 -2.76 -3.35
CA GLU A 123 -12.32 -1.85 -2.24
C GLU A 123 -11.05 -1.18 -1.70
N ILE A 124 -11.04 0.15 -1.67
CA ILE A 124 -9.99 0.96 -1.03
C ILE A 124 -10.62 1.82 0.06
N PHE A 125 -10.17 1.64 1.30
CA PHE A 125 -10.65 2.42 2.43
C PHE A 125 -10.02 3.82 2.47
N VAL A 126 -10.85 4.84 2.58
CA VAL A 126 -10.42 6.25 2.69
C VAL A 126 -11.19 6.96 3.81
N PHE A 127 -10.47 7.66 4.68
CA PHE A 127 -11.08 8.43 5.75
C PHE A 127 -11.65 9.77 5.24
N GLU A 128 -12.63 10.33 5.95
CA GLU A 128 -13.33 11.54 5.54
C GLU A 128 -12.39 12.75 5.32
N TYR A 129 -11.33 12.86 6.12
CA TYR A 129 -10.36 13.94 6.03
C TYR A 129 -9.45 13.83 4.79
N ASP A 130 -9.33 12.64 4.20
CA ASP A 130 -8.40 12.39 3.10
C ASP A 130 -9.03 12.76 1.76
N LYS A 131 -9.28 14.06 1.57
CA LYS A 131 -9.88 14.61 0.36
C LYS A 131 -9.08 14.30 -0.90
N PRO A 132 -7.73 14.37 -0.92
CA PRO A 132 -7.00 14.05 -2.14
C PRO A 132 -7.17 12.59 -2.57
N ARG A 133 -7.20 11.62 -1.64
CA ARG A 133 -7.46 10.21 -2.00
C ARG A 133 -8.91 9.99 -2.43
N GLN A 134 -9.87 10.66 -1.80
CA GLN A 134 -11.28 10.61 -2.26
C GLN A 134 -11.41 11.10 -3.70
N GLN A 135 -10.77 12.23 -4.05
CA GLN A 135 -10.78 12.76 -5.41
C GLN A 135 -10.15 11.78 -6.40
N LEU A 136 -8.97 11.24 -6.06
CA LEU A 136 -8.31 10.22 -6.89
C LEU A 136 -9.23 9.02 -7.17
N LEU A 137 -9.92 8.50 -6.15
CA LEU A 137 -10.79 7.33 -6.30
C LEU A 137 -12.10 7.63 -7.04
N GLN A 138 -12.58 8.87 -7.04
CA GLN A 138 -13.75 9.30 -7.82
C GLN A 138 -13.47 9.40 -9.33
N GLU A 139 -12.20 9.47 -9.71
CA GLU A 139 -11.75 9.55 -11.10
C GLU A 139 -11.43 8.17 -11.72
N ARG A 140 -11.64 7.07 -10.99
CA ARG A 140 -11.38 5.69 -11.43
C ARG A 140 -12.59 5.02 -12.03
#